data_AF-A0A5P9D5J5-F1
#
_entry.id   AF-A0A5P9D5J5-F1
#
_cell.length_a   1.000
_cell.length_b   1.000
_cell.length_c   1.000
_cell.angle_alpha   90.00
_cell.angle_beta   90.00
_cell.angle_gamma   90.00
#
_symmetry.space_group_name_H-M   'P 1'
#
loop_
_entity.id
_entity.type
_entity.pdbx_description
1 polymer ?
#
loop_
_entity_poly.entity_id
_entity_poly.type
_entity_poly.pdbx_seq_one_letter_code
_entity_poly.pdbx_strand_id
1 'polypeptide(L)'
;MQALADWIGLPPSLFMISLAVAFLAGAVRGFTGFGLSAVVMASMVVFLPPVDLIPICFLLETTASLVMFRGGFRDADRRMSLTLAAGSAVGTPLGLLATTSIPSEISKAVALTLVLALSVFQFFKVNLKLFEIRGALSVTGIVSGIATGLASVGGMVIALYVLGTAHEARKMRASLVLYLFASMAVSFVALLYFDVLNETSLKRGIALAPAVLVGVYVGSRLFSQRLQSAYKSFCLGLLIMLSCAGVLRLFLT
;
A
#
# COMPACT_ATOMS: atom_id res chain seq x y z
N MET A 1 25.71 13.65 1.39
CA MET A 1 24.72 12.99 2.27
C MET A 1 24.08 13.96 3.26
N GLN A 2 24.84 14.77 4.00
CA GLN A 2 24.27 15.80 4.90
C GLN A 2 23.36 16.81 4.19
N ALA A 3 23.78 17.38 3.05
CA ALA A 3 22.93 18.33 2.30
C ALA A 3 21.58 17.75 1.81
N LEU A 4 21.51 16.44 1.55
CA LEU A 4 20.25 15.76 1.18
C LEU A 4 19.41 15.40 2.41
N ALA A 5 20.05 15.03 3.52
CA ALA A 5 19.40 14.76 4.80
C ALA A 5 18.71 16.02 5.35
N ASP A 6 19.39 17.17 5.27
CA ASP A 6 18.85 18.49 5.65
C ASP A 6 17.72 18.94 4.73
N TRP A 7 17.78 18.60 3.43
CA TRP A 7 16.72 18.92 2.46
C TRP A 7 15.44 18.10 2.68
N ILE A 8 15.55 16.91 3.28
CA ILE A 8 14.46 15.94 3.49
C ILE A 8 13.89 16.06 4.93
N GLY A 9 14.59 16.77 5.81
CA GLY A 9 14.23 16.93 7.21
C GLY A 9 14.32 15.61 8.00
N LEU A 10 15.29 14.75 7.67
CA LEU A 10 15.54 13.48 8.36
C LEU A 10 17.04 13.35 8.70
N PRO A 11 17.40 12.86 9.90
CA PRO A 11 18.80 12.58 10.20
C PRO A 11 19.37 11.52 9.24
N PRO A 12 20.68 11.58 8.91
CA PRO A 12 21.29 10.72 7.89
C PRO A 12 21.09 9.22 8.11
N SER A 13 21.04 8.79 9.37
CA SER A 13 20.78 7.39 9.77
C SER A 13 19.37 6.93 9.38
N LEU A 14 18.34 7.75 9.67
CA LEU A 14 16.96 7.44 9.28
C LEU A 14 16.76 7.49 7.77
N PHE A 15 17.49 8.36 7.06
CA PHE A 15 17.46 8.38 5.60
C PHE A 15 17.99 7.07 5.00
N MET A 16 19.12 6.54 5.49
CA MET A 16 19.64 5.24 5.02
C MET A 16 18.68 4.08 5.30
N ILE A 17 18.08 4.05 6.50
CA ILE A 17 17.05 3.06 6.84
C ILE A 17 15.86 3.18 5.88
N SER A 18 15.41 4.40 5.62
CA SER A 18 14.29 4.67 4.71
C SER A 18 14.59 4.22 3.28
N LEU A 19 15.83 4.40 2.81
CA LEU A 19 16.29 3.95 1.51
C LEU A 19 16.28 2.42 1.41
N ALA A 20 16.77 1.73 2.45
CA ALA A 20 16.77 0.27 2.51
C ALA A 20 15.35 -0.29 2.55
N VAL A 21 14.47 0.30 3.36
CA VAL A 21 13.04 -0.07 3.43
C VAL A 21 12.36 0.20 2.09
N ALA A 22 12.62 1.33 1.44
CA ALA A 22 12.05 1.65 0.13
C ALA A 22 12.50 0.65 -0.95
N PHE A 23 13.77 0.26 -0.95
CA PHE A 23 14.28 -0.79 -1.83
C PHE A 23 13.59 -2.14 -1.57
N LEU A 24 13.49 -2.56 -0.31
CA LEU A 24 12.79 -3.80 0.07
C LEU A 24 11.30 -3.76 -0.31
N ALA A 25 10.62 -2.64 -0.03
CA ALA A 25 9.22 -2.43 -0.39
C ALA A 25 9.01 -2.48 -1.91
N GLY A 26 9.94 -1.88 -2.67
CA GLY A 26 9.99 -1.97 -4.13
C GLY A 26 10.17 -3.41 -4.61
N ALA A 27 11.08 -4.17 -4.00
CA ALA A 27 11.30 -5.59 -4.33
C ALA A 27 10.04 -6.45 -4.05
N VAL A 28 9.41 -6.26 -2.90
CA VAL A 28 8.13 -6.91 -2.54
C VAL A 28 7.04 -6.55 -3.55
N ARG A 29 6.97 -5.29 -3.98
CA ARG A 29 6.01 -4.81 -4.98
C ARG A 29 6.27 -5.39 -6.37
N GLY A 30 7.53 -5.43 -6.81
CA GLY A 30 7.93 -6.03 -8.09
C GLY A 30 7.61 -7.52 -8.15
N PHE A 31 7.68 -8.22 -7.01
CA PHE A 31 7.38 -9.64 -6.90
C PHE A 31 5.87 -9.94 -6.76
N THR A 32 5.18 -9.31 -5.81
CA THR A 32 3.77 -9.62 -5.50
C THR A 32 2.77 -8.82 -6.35
N GLY A 33 3.20 -7.69 -6.92
CA GLY A 33 2.33 -6.70 -7.56
C GLY A 33 1.60 -5.76 -6.59
N PHE A 34 1.73 -5.94 -5.28
CA PHE A 34 1.15 -5.07 -4.25
C PHE A 34 2.04 -4.98 -2.99
N GLY A 35 1.56 -4.39 -1.89
CA GLY A 35 2.25 -4.45 -0.59
C GLY A 35 3.40 -3.47 -0.36
N LEU A 36 3.75 -2.64 -1.35
CA LEU A 36 4.74 -1.56 -1.19
C LEU A 36 4.43 -0.71 0.05
N SER A 37 3.23 -0.12 0.07
CA SER A 37 2.81 0.76 1.16
C SER A 37 2.71 0.04 2.50
N ALA A 38 2.40 -1.25 2.51
CA ALA A 38 2.35 -2.03 3.75
C ALA A 38 3.74 -2.20 4.37
N VAL A 39 4.77 -2.46 3.55
CA VAL A 39 6.16 -2.56 4.01
C VAL A 39 6.64 -1.19 4.50
N VAL A 40 6.39 -0.13 3.71
CA VAL A 40 6.77 1.24 4.09
C VAL A 40 6.08 1.65 5.40
N MET A 41 4.76 1.44 5.50
CA MET A 41 4.00 1.77 6.71
C MET A 41 4.49 0.96 7.91
N ALA A 42 4.57 -0.37 7.82
CA ALA A 42 4.99 -1.22 8.94
C ALA A 42 6.42 -0.92 9.43
N SER A 43 7.31 -0.48 8.55
CA SER A 43 8.70 -0.14 8.93
C SER A 43 8.87 1.31 9.38
N MET A 44 8.25 2.27 8.70
CA MET A 44 8.52 3.69 8.91
C MET A 44 7.60 4.37 9.93
N VAL A 45 6.44 3.77 10.25
CA VAL A 45 5.45 4.32 11.21
C VAL A 45 6.02 4.53 12.62
N VAL A 46 7.13 3.86 12.91
CA VAL A 46 7.89 3.95 14.16
C VAL A 46 8.49 5.34 14.38
N PHE A 47 8.88 6.03 13.31
CA PHE A 47 9.54 7.34 13.38
C PHE A 47 8.84 8.44 12.57
N LEU A 48 7.91 8.10 11.69
CA LEU A 48 7.07 9.03 10.95
C LEU A 48 5.59 8.75 11.23
N PRO A 49 4.75 9.78 11.49
CA PRO A 49 3.33 9.57 11.68
C PRO A 49 2.66 9.10 10.38
N PRO A 50 1.53 8.35 10.45
CA PRO A 50 0.81 7.89 9.26
C PRO A 50 0.42 9.02 8.31
N VAL A 51 0.07 10.19 8.84
CA VAL A 51 -0.26 11.40 8.07
C VAL A 51 0.86 11.77 7.09
N ASP A 52 2.12 11.69 7.51
CA ASP A 52 3.28 11.96 6.64
C ASP A 52 3.59 10.80 5.70
N LEU A 53 3.30 9.56 6.12
CA LEU A 53 3.63 8.36 5.35
C LEU A 53 2.68 8.12 4.18
N ILE A 54 1.39 8.42 4.34
CA ILE A 54 0.39 8.22 3.28
C ILE A 54 0.78 8.93 1.97
N PRO A 55 1.15 10.23 1.93
CA PRO A 55 1.57 10.88 0.67
C PRO A 55 2.88 10.31 0.12
N ILE A 56 3.82 9.90 0.98
CA ILE A 56 5.06 9.25 0.55
C ILE A 56 4.74 7.91 -0.13
N CYS A 57 3.93 7.07 0.53
CA CYS A 57 3.44 5.82 -0.01
C CYS A 57 2.75 6.03 -1.37
N PHE A 58 1.88 7.04 -1.48
CA PHE A 58 1.22 7.41 -2.73
C PHE A 58 2.22 7.71 -3.86
N LEU A 59 3.25 8.53 -3.61
CA LEU A 59 4.27 8.87 -4.61
C LEU A 59 5.11 7.65 -5.02
N LEU A 60 5.48 6.81 -4.05
CA LEU A 60 6.23 5.57 -4.30
C LEU A 60 5.40 4.54 -5.07
N GLU A 61 4.12 4.40 -4.73
CA GLU A 61 3.20 3.54 -5.48
C GLU A 61 2.97 4.05 -6.90
N THR A 62 2.88 5.37 -7.09
CA THR A 62 2.78 6.00 -8.41
C THR A 62 4.00 5.67 -9.25
N THR A 63 5.19 5.87 -8.68
CA THR A 63 6.45 5.55 -9.34
C THR A 63 6.56 4.07 -9.71
N ALA A 64 6.27 3.17 -8.77
CA ALA A 64 6.31 1.73 -9.01
C ALA A 64 5.28 1.28 -10.06
N SER A 65 4.06 1.83 -9.99
CA SER A 65 2.97 1.47 -10.90
C SER A 65 3.25 1.93 -12.31
N LEU A 66 3.83 3.12 -12.52
CA LEU A 66 4.23 3.61 -13.84
C LEU A 66 5.22 2.67 -14.54
N VAL A 67 6.18 2.10 -13.80
CA VAL A 67 7.15 1.16 -14.38
C VAL A 67 6.57 -0.22 -14.65
N MET A 68 5.66 -0.68 -13.78
CA MET A 68 4.95 -1.95 -13.96
C MET A 68 3.80 -1.85 -14.98
N PHE A 69 3.50 -0.66 -15.49
CA PHE A 69 2.44 -0.38 -16.44
C PHE A 69 2.76 -0.95 -17.83
N ARG A 70 2.64 -2.27 -18.00
CA ARG A 70 2.75 -2.93 -19.31
C ARG A 70 1.46 -3.70 -19.63
N GLY A 71 0.55 -3.04 -20.35
CA GLY A 71 -0.30 -3.68 -21.36
C GLY A 71 -1.61 -4.37 -20.93
N GLY A 72 -2.06 -4.25 -19.69
CA GLY A 72 -3.24 -5.00 -19.19
C GLY A 72 -4.64 -4.43 -19.49
N PHE A 73 -4.76 -3.26 -20.11
CA PHE A 73 -6.05 -2.53 -20.20
C PHE A 73 -7.11 -3.21 -21.06
N ARG A 74 -6.69 -4.07 -22.00
CA ARG A 74 -7.60 -4.70 -22.95
C ARG A 74 -8.43 -5.85 -22.36
N ASP A 75 -7.91 -6.49 -21.31
CA ASP A 75 -8.54 -7.64 -20.66
C ASP A 75 -9.22 -7.27 -19.31
N ALA A 76 -9.22 -5.99 -18.93
CA ALA A 76 -9.77 -5.51 -17.67
C ALA A 76 -11.30 -5.44 -17.69
N ASP A 77 -11.96 -5.91 -16.62
CA ASP A 77 -13.37 -5.64 -16.39
C ASP A 77 -13.54 -4.21 -15.88
N ARG A 78 -13.84 -3.31 -16.81
CA ARG A 78 -14.00 -1.88 -16.52
C ARG A 78 -15.09 -1.63 -15.49
N ARG A 79 -16.18 -2.40 -15.50
CA ARG A 79 -17.31 -2.20 -14.58
C ARG A 79 -16.90 -2.55 -13.15
N MET A 80 -16.16 -3.65 -13.00
CA MET A 80 -15.61 -4.05 -11.71
C MET A 80 -14.67 -2.98 -11.15
N SER A 81 -13.68 -2.56 -11.95
CA SER A 81 -12.69 -1.57 -11.52
C SER A 81 -13.29 -0.19 -11.24
N LEU A 82 -14.24 0.29 -12.05
CA LEU A 82 -14.89 1.58 -11.80
C LEU A 82 -15.72 1.55 -10.51
N THR A 83 -16.40 0.44 -10.22
CA THR A 83 -17.22 0.33 -9.01
C THR A 83 -16.33 0.29 -7.75
N LEU A 84 -15.20 -0.43 -7.81
CA LEU A 84 -14.19 -0.41 -6.74
C LEU A 84 -13.59 0.98 -6.57
N ALA A 85 -13.25 1.67 -7.67
CA ALA A 85 -12.71 3.01 -7.64
C ALA A 85 -13.72 4.03 -7.10
N ALA A 86 -15.00 3.92 -7.46
CA ALA A 86 -16.08 4.76 -6.92
C ALA A 86 -16.27 4.55 -5.42
N GLY A 87 -16.24 3.29 -4.95
CA GLY A 87 -16.24 3.00 -3.51
C GLY A 87 -15.01 3.58 -2.81
N SER A 88 -13.84 3.47 -3.43
CA SER A 88 -12.59 4.02 -2.92
C SER A 88 -12.59 5.56 -2.89
N ALA A 89 -13.28 6.20 -3.83
CA ALA A 89 -13.49 7.65 -3.85
C ALA A 89 -14.22 8.18 -2.63
N VAL A 90 -15.13 7.38 -2.06
CA VAL A 90 -15.83 7.72 -0.82
C VAL A 90 -15.02 7.26 0.40
N GLY A 91 -14.42 6.08 0.35
CA GLY A 91 -13.68 5.52 1.48
C GLY A 91 -12.37 6.24 1.80
N THR A 92 -11.64 6.69 0.79
CA THR A 92 -10.34 7.36 0.97
C THR A 92 -10.42 8.64 1.81
N PRO A 93 -11.31 9.60 1.50
CA PRO A 93 -11.45 10.80 2.33
C PRO A 93 -11.95 10.46 3.74
N LEU A 94 -12.80 9.45 3.92
CA LEU A 94 -13.23 9.00 5.25
C LEU A 94 -12.07 8.42 6.07
N GLY A 95 -11.21 7.60 5.45
CA GLY A 95 -10.01 7.08 6.10
C GLY A 95 -9.02 8.20 6.43
N LEU A 96 -8.84 9.17 5.53
CA LEU A 96 -7.93 10.29 5.74
C LEU A 96 -8.45 11.27 6.80
N LEU A 97 -9.76 11.49 6.88
CA LEU A 97 -10.41 12.21 7.99
C LEU A 97 -10.11 11.53 9.33
N ALA A 98 -10.28 10.21 9.41
CA ALA A 98 -9.98 9.47 10.62
C ALA A 98 -8.49 9.59 11.00
N THR A 99 -7.58 9.48 10.03
CA THR A 99 -6.13 9.61 10.25
C THR A 99 -5.73 11.00 10.74
N THR A 100 -6.37 12.06 10.23
CA THR A 100 -6.04 13.46 10.54
C THR A 100 -6.75 13.97 11.80
N SER A 101 -7.88 13.39 12.18
CA SER A 101 -8.68 13.83 13.35
C SER A 101 -8.28 13.15 14.66
N ILE A 102 -7.51 12.07 14.60
CA ILE A 102 -7.15 11.24 15.75
C ILE A 102 -5.68 11.51 16.15
N PRO A 103 -5.32 11.44 17.45
CA PRO A 103 -3.93 11.52 17.89
C PRO A 103 -3.00 10.54 17.15
N SER A 104 -1.77 10.98 16.90
CA SER A 104 -0.79 10.22 16.12
C SER A 104 -0.57 8.79 16.65
N GLU A 105 -0.55 8.60 17.97
CA GLU A 105 -0.37 7.28 18.59
C GLU A 105 -1.50 6.30 18.24
N ILE A 106 -2.75 6.74 18.32
CA ILE A 106 -3.91 5.91 17.97
C ILE A 106 -3.91 5.65 16.46
N SER A 107 -3.57 6.64 15.63
CA SER A 107 -3.47 6.47 14.18
C SER A 107 -2.41 5.42 13.80
N LYS A 108 -1.23 5.46 14.45
CA LYS A 108 -0.19 4.43 14.29
C LYS A 108 -0.71 3.04 14.67
N ALA A 109 -1.40 2.93 15.82
CA ALA A 109 -1.97 1.68 16.28
C ALA A 109 -2.98 1.12 15.26
N VAL A 110 -3.92 1.94 14.80
CA VAL A 110 -4.92 1.57 13.79
C VAL A 110 -4.25 1.10 12.49
N ALA A 111 -3.27 1.85 11.98
CA ALA A 111 -2.55 1.49 10.76
C ALA A 111 -1.83 0.14 10.91
N LEU A 112 -1.10 -0.06 12.01
CA LEU A 112 -0.38 -1.31 12.29
C LEU A 112 -1.32 -2.50 12.49
N THR A 113 -2.40 -2.34 13.25
CA THR A 113 -3.41 -3.39 13.44
C THR A 113 -4.09 -3.75 12.12
N LEU A 114 -4.36 -2.75 11.27
CA LEU A 114 -4.94 -2.98 9.95
C LEU A 114 -3.97 -3.75 9.04
N VAL A 115 -2.70 -3.35 8.98
CA VAL A 115 -1.67 -4.07 8.20
C VAL A 115 -1.51 -5.50 8.71
N LEU A 116 -1.45 -5.70 10.03
CA LEU A 116 -1.36 -7.00 10.66
C LEU A 116 -2.55 -7.88 10.26
N ALA A 117 -3.78 -7.39 10.47
CA ALA A 117 -5.00 -8.12 10.15
C ALA A 117 -5.01 -8.54 8.67
N LEU A 118 -4.81 -7.59 7.75
CA LEU A 118 -4.80 -7.87 6.31
C LEU A 118 -3.69 -8.86 5.91
N SER A 119 -2.52 -8.79 6.55
CA SER A 119 -1.42 -9.71 6.29
C SER A 119 -1.74 -11.13 6.78
N VAL A 120 -2.31 -11.26 7.98
CA VAL A 120 -2.77 -12.55 8.53
C VAL A 120 -3.86 -13.16 7.66
N PHE A 121 -4.89 -12.38 7.30
CA PHE A 121 -5.97 -12.85 6.42
C PHE A 121 -5.43 -13.36 5.07
N GLN A 122 -4.45 -12.66 4.49
CA GLN A 122 -3.82 -13.11 3.24
C GLN A 122 -2.95 -14.34 3.42
N PHE A 123 -2.28 -14.47 4.57
CA PHE A 123 -1.39 -15.59 4.87
C PHE A 123 -2.18 -16.90 5.00
N PHE A 124 -3.31 -16.86 5.72
CA PHE A 124 -4.20 -18.01 5.87
C PHE A 124 -5.06 -18.32 4.65
N LYS A 125 -4.96 -17.52 3.58
CA LYS A 125 -5.80 -17.64 2.37
C LYS A 125 -7.27 -17.80 2.73
N VAL A 126 -7.76 -17.02 3.71
CA VAL A 126 -9.13 -17.15 4.20
C VAL A 126 -10.07 -16.84 3.04
N ASN A 127 -10.74 -17.86 2.54
CA ASN A 127 -11.80 -17.70 1.55
C ASN A 127 -13.01 -17.12 2.26
N LEU A 128 -13.13 -15.79 2.22
CA LEU A 128 -14.31 -15.11 2.72
C LEU A 128 -15.45 -15.39 1.74
N LYS A 129 -16.32 -16.36 2.08
CA LYS A 129 -17.59 -16.62 1.36
C LYS A 129 -18.49 -15.37 1.24
N LEU A 130 -18.17 -14.28 1.95
CA LEU A 130 -18.79 -12.97 1.83
C LEU A 130 -18.66 -12.33 0.43
N PHE A 131 -17.72 -12.77 -0.41
CA PHE A 131 -17.50 -12.17 -1.73
C PHE A 131 -18.54 -12.55 -2.79
N GLU A 132 -19.40 -13.55 -2.52
CA GLU A 132 -20.50 -13.96 -3.40
C GLU A 132 -21.81 -13.17 -3.18
N ILE A 133 -21.85 -12.31 -2.15
CA ILE A 133 -23.04 -11.54 -1.78
C ILE A 133 -23.22 -10.35 -2.75
N ARG A 134 -24.46 -10.09 -3.18
CA ARG A 134 -24.81 -8.90 -3.98
C ARG A 134 -24.35 -7.63 -3.24
N GLY A 135 -23.47 -6.84 -3.88
CA GLY A 135 -22.91 -5.61 -3.31
C GLY A 135 -21.55 -5.76 -2.63
N ALA A 136 -21.00 -6.98 -2.51
CA ALA A 136 -19.67 -7.21 -1.95
C ALA A 136 -18.57 -6.39 -2.65
N LEU A 137 -18.72 -6.14 -3.96
CA LEU A 137 -17.80 -5.32 -4.73
C LEU A 137 -17.77 -3.85 -4.25
N SER A 138 -18.94 -3.23 -4.06
CA SER A 138 -19.06 -1.84 -3.60
C SER A 138 -18.55 -1.69 -2.17
N VAL A 139 -18.90 -2.62 -1.29
CA VAL A 139 -18.40 -2.65 0.10
C VAL A 139 -16.88 -2.79 0.12
N THR A 140 -16.32 -3.69 -0.69
CA THR A 140 -14.87 -3.87 -0.81
C THR A 140 -14.19 -2.60 -1.31
N GLY A 141 -14.80 -1.88 -2.26
CA GLY A 141 -14.30 -0.58 -2.71
C GLY A 141 -14.23 0.45 -1.59
N ILE A 142 -15.29 0.57 -0.79
CA ILE A 142 -15.34 1.49 0.36
C ILE A 142 -14.30 1.09 1.42
N VAL A 143 -14.25 -0.18 1.80
CA VAL A 143 -13.29 -0.70 2.80
C VAL A 143 -11.85 -0.52 2.31
N SER A 144 -11.59 -0.75 1.01
CA SER A 144 -10.28 -0.50 0.40
C SER A 144 -9.92 0.98 0.41
N GLY A 145 -10.89 1.88 0.14
CA GLY A 145 -10.69 3.32 0.28
C GLY A 145 -10.33 3.72 1.71
N ILE A 146 -11.10 3.26 2.69
CA ILE A 146 -10.83 3.53 4.11
C ILE A 146 -9.42 3.03 4.48
N ALA A 147 -9.05 1.82 4.07
CA ALA A 147 -7.71 1.28 4.29
C ALA A 147 -6.60 2.07 3.57
N THR A 148 -6.91 2.68 2.41
CA THR A 148 -6.01 3.61 1.71
C THR A 148 -5.82 4.89 2.51
N GLY A 149 -6.89 5.48 3.04
CA GLY A 149 -6.82 6.70 3.85
C GLY A 149 -6.21 6.49 5.25
N LEU A 150 -6.31 5.27 5.81
CA LEU A 150 -5.75 4.93 7.12
C LEU A 150 -4.25 4.59 7.06
N ALA A 151 -3.84 3.83 6.05
CA ALA A 151 -2.49 3.27 6.01
C ALA A 151 -1.87 3.19 4.61
N SER A 152 -2.55 3.68 3.57
CA SER A 152 -2.20 3.46 2.16
C SER A 152 -2.19 1.97 1.76
N VAL A 153 -2.97 1.12 2.45
CA VAL A 153 -2.95 -0.35 2.27
C VAL A 153 -4.18 -0.90 1.52
N GLY A 154 -4.95 -0.03 0.84
CA GLY A 154 -6.16 -0.45 0.13
C GLY A 154 -5.93 -1.52 -0.94
N GLY A 155 -4.74 -1.55 -1.57
CA GLY A 155 -4.36 -2.58 -2.53
C GLY A 155 -4.37 -4.00 -1.94
N MET A 156 -4.09 -4.17 -0.64
CA MET A 156 -4.14 -5.48 0.03
C MET A 156 -5.58 -5.95 0.27
N VAL A 157 -6.51 -5.03 0.53
CA VAL A 157 -7.94 -5.34 0.65
C VAL A 157 -8.48 -5.89 -0.67
N ILE A 158 -8.10 -5.25 -1.78
CA ILE A 158 -8.51 -5.71 -3.11
C ILE A 158 -7.79 -6.99 -3.51
N ALA A 159 -6.52 -7.15 -3.14
CA ALA A 159 -5.83 -8.43 -3.33
C ALA A 159 -6.55 -9.58 -2.61
N LEU A 160 -7.07 -9.36 -1.40
CA LEU A 160 -7.88 -10.35 -0.68
C LEU A 160 -9.18 -10.69 -1.40
N TYR A 161 -9.93 -9.66 -1.84
CA TYR A 161 -11.12 -9.85 -2.67
C TYR A 161 -10.79 -10.67 -3.92
N VAL A 162 -9.67 -10.33 -4.56
CA VAL A 162 -9.23 -10.96 -5.79
C VAL A 162 -8.89 -12.44 -5.59
N LEU A 163 -8.23 -12.77 -4.49
CA LEU A 163 -7.89 -14.16 -4.15
C LEU A 163 -9.10 -15.00 -3.74
N GLY A 164 -10.14 -14.37 -3.18
CA GLY A 164 -11.36 -15.03 -2.73
C GLY A 164 -12.42 -15.23 -3.81
N THR A 165 -12.25 -14.63 -5.00
CA THR A 165 -13.22 -14.75 -6.11
C THR A 165 -12.69 -15.69 -7.18
N ALA A 166 -13.51 -16.65 -7.64
CA ALA A 166 -13.13 -17.67 -8.63
C ALA A 166 -13.08 -17.16 -10.09
N HIS A 167 -12.71 -15.90 -10.31
CA HIS A 167 -12.62 -15.32 -11.66
C HIS A 167 -11.27 -15.62 -12.32
N GLU A 168 -11.23 -15.56 -13.66
CA GLU A 168 -9.99 -15.76 -14.43
C GLU A 168 -8.89 -14.80 -13.93
N ALA A 169 -7.80 -15.36 -13.39
CA ALA A 169 -6.72 -14.60 -12.76
C ALA A 169 -6.13 -13.50 -13.66
N ARG A 170 -6.20 -13.67 -15.00
CA ARG A 170 -5.79 -12.67 -15.99
C ARG A 170 -6.69 -11.43 -15.96
N LYS A 171 -8.02 -11.60 -16.02
CA LYS A 171 -9.00 -10.50 -15.96
C LYS A 171 -8.93 -9.77 -14.64
N MET A 172 -8.69 -10.47 -13.53
CA MET A 172 -8.56 -9.84 -12.22
C MET A 172 -7.31 -8.99 -12.09
N ARG A 173 -6.16 -9.48 -12.56
CA ARG A 173 -4.92 -8.69 -12.56
C ARG A 173 -5.06 -7.42 -13.38
N ALA A 174 -5.66 -7.52 -14.57
CA ALA A 174 -5.97 -6.38 -15.43
C ALA A 174 -6.91 -5.38 -14.73
N SER A 175 -7.94 -5.88 -14.04
CA SER A 175 -8.90 -5.05 -13.29
C SER A 175 -8.26 -4.36 -12.07
N LEU A 176 -7.30 -5.01 -11.41
CA LEU A 176 -6.53 -4.46 -10.29
C LEU A 176 -5.63 -3.30 -10.76
N VAL A 177 -4.98 -3.43 -11.92
CA VAL A 177 -4.21 -2.33 -12.52
C VAL A 177 -5.10 -1.14 -12.86
N LEU A 178 -6.27 -1.38 -13.46
CA LEU A 178 -7.20 -0.31 -13.80
C LEU A 178 -7.78 0.37 -12.55
N TYR A 179 -8.06 -0.42 -11.50
CA TYR A 179 -8.43 0.11 -10.19
C TYR A 179 -7.32 0.99 -9.61
N LEU A 180 -6.06 0.51 -9.56
CA LEU A 180 -4.94 1.27 -8.99
C LEU A 180 -4.76 2.61 -9.71
N PHE A 181 -4.90 2.61 -11.03
CA PHE A 181 -4.81 3.82 -11.82
C PHE A 181 -5.96 4.80 -11.52
N ALA A 182 -7.20 4.29 -11.41
CA ALA A 182 -8.34 5.12 -11.03
C ALA A 182 -8.26 5.63 -9.58
N SER A 183 -7.79 4.80 -8.65
CA SER A 183 -7.60 5.16 -7.24
C SER A 183 -6.47 6.15 -7.05
N MET A 184 -5.50 6.23 -7.98
CA MET A 184 -4.47 7.27 -7.94
C MET A 184 -5.05 8.66 -8.11
N ALA A 185 -5.97 8.85 -9.07
CA ALA A 185 -6.64 10.14 -9.25
C ALA A 185 -7.44 10.54 -8.00
N VAL A 186 -8.18 9.59 -7.44
CA VAL A 186 -8.91 9.77 -6.17
C VAL A 186 -7.98 10.16 -5.03
N SER A 187 -6.89 9.39 -4.83
CA SER A 187 -5.95 9.61 -3.73
C SER A 187 -5.23 10.94 -3.89
N PHE A 188 -4.89 11.34 -5.12
CA PHE A 188 -4.29 12.64 -5.39
C PHE A 188 -5.21 13.79 -4.99
N VAL A 189 -6.49 13.74 -5.42
CA VAL A 189 -7.48 14.77 -5.05
C VAL A 189 -7.70 14.80 -3.54
N ALA A 190 -7.80 13.63 -2.88
CA ALA A 190 -7.93 13.56 -1.43
C ALA A 190 -6.71 14.18 -0.72
N LEU A 191 -5.50 13.81 -1.13
CA LEU A 191 -4.27 14.33 -0.51
C LEU A 191 -4.12 15.85 -0.63
N LEU A 192 -4.57 16.43 -1.75
CA LEU A 192 -4.64 17.88 -1.93
C LEU A 192 -5.73 18.52 -1.07
N TYR A 193 -6.91 17.90 -0.97
CA TYR A 193 -8.02 18.42 -0.18
C TYR A 193 -7.71 18.49 1.32
N PHE A 194 -6.97 17.51 1.85
CA PHE A 194 -6.56 17.47 3.26
C PHE A 194 -5.23 18.20 3.54
N ASP A 195 -4.64 18.86 2.54
CA ASP A 195 -3.36 19.58 2.62
C ASP A 195 -2.21 18.74 3.21
N VAL A 196 -2.25 17.43 2.96
CA VAL A 196 -1.25 16.46 3.46
C VAL A 196 -0.09 16.32 2.48
N LEU A 197 -0.32 16.68 1.21
CA LEU A 197 0.70 16.67 0.15
C LEU A 197 1.60 17.92 0.24
N ASN A 198 2.46 17.94 1.25
CA ASN A 198 3.40 19.03 1.50
C ASN A 198 4.70 18.91 0.68
N GLU A 199 5.43 20.01 0.56
CA GLU A 199 6.75 20.06 -0.11
C GLU A 199 7.72 19.03 0.49
N THR A 200 7.69 18.84 1.81
CA THR A 200 8.49 17.82 2.52
C THR A 200 8.15 16.40 2.07
N SER A 201 6.87 16.08 1.93
CA SER A 201 6.40 14.76 1.47
C SER A 201 6.83 14.51 0.02
N LEU A 202 6.80 15.55 -0.82
CA LEU A 202 7.28 15.48 -2.21
C LEU A 202 8.79 15.21 -2.29
N LYS A 203 9.59 15.96 -1.51
CA LYS A 203 11.05 15.74 -1.41
C LYS A 203 11.38 14.33 -0.93
N ARG A 204 10.70 13.85 0.12
CA ARG A 204 10.85 12.48 0.64
C ARG A 204 10.49 11.43 -0.42
N GLY A 205 9.36 11.60 -1.11
CA GLY A 205 8.93 10.69 -2.17
C GLY A 205 9.91 10.62 -3.34
N ILE A 206 10.38 11.78 -3.84
CA ILE A 206 11.34 11.85 -4.94
C ILE A 206 12.69 11.25 -4.54
N ALA A 207 13.15 11.48 -3.31
CA ALA A 207 14.42 10.92 -2.84
C ALA A 207 14.39 9.39 -2.70
N LEU A 208 13.24 8.82 -2.33
CA LEU A 208 13.04 7.38 -2.16
C LEU A 208 12.65 6.66 -3.45
N ALA A 209 12.13 7.39 -4.45
CA ALA A 209 11.69 6.85 -5.73
C ALA A 209 12.77 6.02 -6.47
N PRO A 210 14.04 6.45 -6.59
CA PRO A 210 15.09 5.65 -7.22
C PRO A 210 15.30 4.29 -6.54
N ALA A 211 15.25 4.26 -5.21
CA ALA A 211 15.42 3.03 -4.45
C ALA A 211 14.26 2.05 -4.71
N VAL A 212 13.02 2.57 -4.75
CA VAL A 212 11.84 1.78 -5.14
C VAL A 212 11.97 1.26 -6.57
N LEU A 213 12.41 2.08 -7.51
CA LEU A 213 12.57 1.69 -8.91
C LEU A 213 13.56 0.53 -9.08
N VAL A 214 14.72 0.64 -8.44
CA VAL A 214 15.74 -0.42 -8.44
C VAL A 214 15.16 -1.67 -7.75
N GLY A 215 14.46 -1.50 -6.62
CA GLY A 215 13.79 -2.59 -5.92
C GLY A 215 12.77 -3.31 -6.80
N VAL A 216 11.86 -2.59 -7.46
CA VAL A 216 10.85 -3.15 -8.37
C VAL A 216 11.50 -3.88 -9.53
N TYR A 217 12.56 -3.32 -10.12
CA TYR A 217 13.30 -3.97 -11.19
C TYR A 217 13.94 -5.29 -10.73
N VAL A 218 14.62 -5.27 -9.57
CA VAL A 218 15.25 -6.46 -8.99
C VAL A 218 14.20 -7.51 -8.60
N GLY A 219 13.12 -7.10 -7.94
CA GLY A 219 12.03 -7.98 -7.51
C GLY A 219 11.27 -8.61 -8.68
N SER A 220 11.05 -7.86 -9.77
CA SER A 220 10.42 -8.40 -10.98
C SER A 220 11.34 -9.32 -11.78
N ARG A 221 12.66 -9.12 -11.73
CA ARG A 221 13.67 -10.01 -12.36
C ARG A 221 13.88 -11.31 -11.57
N LEU A 222 13.86 -11.23 -10.24
CA LEU A 222 13.94 -12.40 -9.35
C LEU A 222 12.65 -13.22 -9.33
N PHE A 223 11.58 -12.71 -9.93
CA PHE A 223 10.30 -13.39 -10.01
C PHE A 223 10.42 -14.70 -10.81
N SER A 224 10.42 -15.83 -10.08
CA SER A 224 10.27 -17.17 -10.64
C SER A 224 8.89 -17.71 -10.29
N GLN A 225 8.11 -18.11 -11.30
CA GLN A 225 6.76 -18.67 -11.11
C GLN A 225 6.74 -19.85 -10.14
N ARG A 226 7.82 -20.64 -10.07
CA ARG A 226 7.94 -21.79 -9.15
C ARG A 226 7.96 -21.39 -7.68
N LEU A 227 8.56 -20.26 -7.32
CA LEU A 227 8.66 -19.82 -5.93
C LEU A 227 7.58 -18.79 -5.56
N GLN A 228 6.60 -18.55 -6.43
CA GLN A 228 5.57 -17.52 -6.24
C GLN A 228 4.88 -17.62 -4.87
N SER A 229 4.55 -18.84 -4.44
CA SER A 229 3.86 -19.05 -3.16
C SER A 229 4.80 -18.85 -1.96
N ALA A 230 6.04 -19.31 -2.03
CA ALA A 230 6.99 -19.26 -0.92
C ALA A 230 7.38 -17.81 -0.56
N TYR A 231 7.73 -17.00 -1.57
CA TYR A 231 8.08 -15.59 -1.37
C TYR A 231 6.89 -14.76 -0.90
N LYS A 232 5.67 -15.04 -1.39
CA LYS A 232 4.46 -14.35 -0.90
C LYS A 232 4.25 -14.64 0.58
N SER A 233 4.36 -15.91 0.99
CA SER A 233 4.28 -16.29 2.40
C SER A 233 5.39 -15.64 3.23
N PHE A 234 6.61 -15.55 2.71
CA PHE A 234 7.72 -14.87 3.38
C PHE A 234 7.45 -13.37 3.58
N CYS A 235 7.00 -12.66 2.54
CA CYS A 235 6.68 -11.22 2.64
C CYS A 235 5.54 -10.97 3.64
N LEU A 236 4.49 -11.79 3.61
CA LEU A 236 3.39 -11.69 4.56
C LEU A 236 3.86 -12.01 5.98
N GLY A 237 4.71 -13.02 6.16
CA GLY A 237 5.33 -13.33 7.46
C GLY A 237 6.18 -12.17 7.99
N LEU A 238 6.96 -11.53 7.13
CA LEU A 238 7.74 -10.34 7.46
C LEU A 238 6.85 -9.16 7.85
N LEU A 239 5.75 -8.91 7.12
CA LEU A 239 4.77 -7.89 7.47
C LEU A 239 4.08 -8.17 8.81
N ILE A 240 3.73 -9.43 9.08
CA ILE A 240 3.16 -9.85 10.37
C ILE A 240 4.17 -9.60 11.49
N MET A 241 5.44 -9.98 11.29
CA MET A 241 6.50 -9.76 12.28
C MET A 241 6.72 -8.27 12.54
N LEU A 242 6.86 -7.45 11.50
CA LEU A 242 7.05 -6.00 11.63
C LEU A 242 5.84 -5.32 12.28
N SER A 243 4.63 -5.69 11.88
CA SER A 243 3.41 -5.10 12.45
C SER A 243 3.23 -5.50 13.91
N CYS A 244 3.51 -6.77 14.24
CA CYS A 244 3.46 -7.25 15.63
C CYS A 244 4.51 -6.53 16.51
N ALA A 245 5.75 -6.40 16.01
CA ALA A 245 6.80 -5.65 16.70
C ALA A 245 6.42 -4.17 16.89
N GLY A 246 5.81 -3.54 15.87
CA GLY A 246 5.31 -2.17 15.94
C GLY A 246 4.21 -2.01 17.00
N VAL A 247 3.22 -2.90 17.01
CA VAL A 247 2.14 -2.89 18.01
C VAL A 247 2.68 -3.11 19.41
N LEU A 248 3.55 -4.11 19.61
CA LEU A 248 4.19 -4.39 20.90
C LEU A 248 4.95 -3.18 21.43
N ARG A 249 5.70 -2.48 20.56
CA ARG A 249 6.40 -1.25 20.94
C ARG A 249 5.44 -0.16 21.40
N LEU A 250 4.30 -0.02 20.73
CA LEU A 250 3.29 0.98 21.05
C LEU A 250 2.60 0.72 22.39
N PHE A 251 2.52 -0.54 22.83
CA PHE A 251 2.04 -0.92 24.16
C PHE A 251 3.11 -0.81 25.26
N LEU A 252 4.39 -0.76 24.90
CA LEU A 252 5.53 -0.67 25.83
C LEU A 252 6.03 0.78 26.05
N THR A 253 5.50 1.76 25.32
CA THR A 253 5.88 3.18 25.38
C THR A 253 4.76 3.99 26.03
#